data_AF-A0A8T4TWP6-F1
#
_entry.id   AF-A0A8T4TWP6-F1
#
_cell.length_a   1.000
_cell.length_b   1.000
_cell.length_c   1.000
_cell.angle_alpha   90.00
_cell.angle_beta   90.00
_cell.angle_gamma   90.00
#
_symmetry.space_group_name_H-M   'P 1'
#
loop_
_entity.id
_entity.type
_entity.pdbx_description
1 polymer ?
#
loop_
_entity_poly.entity_id
_entity_poly.type
_entity_poly.pdbx_seq_one_letter_code
_entity_poly.pdbx_strand_id
1 'polypeptide(L)'
;MEQPQPFRKKKIVSDKNLSLSRKIRGYAILAKGDMPIAVSEEEFLIPSQSSDKKYKVTNISGWNCECQDFQNRHSDCKHIHAIKLWIKLRAKPEIEELEIDTNEEKCICCNSLNIVKNGSRKTAIENKQRFKCKDCSKRFVLDPVKRIKGNGKIVTLAMDLYFKGLSLRDISDTLYQFYNLRVHFDTIRRWISKYTQIMGNYTKDFKSELSDKWHVDEQMIKSKKDYIWCWNV
;
A
#
# COMPACT_ATOMS: atom_id res chain seq x y z
N MET A 1 -33.94 -0.12 -61.80
CA MET A 1 -32.72 0.55 -61.34
C MET A 1 -32.95 0.96 -59.89
N GLU A 2 -32.66 0.07 -58.95
CA GLU A 2 -32.72 0.37 -57.51
C GLU A 2 -31.31 0.74 -57.05
N GLN A 3 -31.17 1.92 -56.45
CA GLN A 3 -29.92 2.35 -55.83
C GLN A 3 -29.77 1.66 -54.45
N PRO A 4 -28.60 1.08 -54.13
CA PRO A 4 -28.37 0.48 -52.83
C PRO A 4 -28.25 1.55 -51.73
N GLN A 5 -28.98 1.35 -50.63
CA GLN A 5 -28.89 2.20 -49.44
C GLN A 5 -27.57 1.98 -48.67
N PRO A 6 -27.01 3.02 -48.02
CA PRO A 6 -25.68 2.98 -47.44
C PRO A 6 -25.61 2.18 -46.13
N PHE A 7 -24.52 1.41 -46.00
CA PHE A 7 -24.19 0.56 -44.87
C PHE A 7 -23.91 1.40 -43.59
N ARG A 8 -24.79 1.31 -42.59
CA ARG A 8 -24.63 2.00 -41.29
C ARG A 8 -23.47 1.39 -40.49
N LYS A 9 -22.37 2.13 -40.33
CA LYS A 9 -21.26 1.78 -39.40
C LYS A 9 -21.78 1.73 -37.96
N LYS A 10 -21.64 0.57 -37.28
CA LYS A 10 -22.07 0.36 -35.88
C LYS A 10 -21.11 1.03 -34.87
N LYS A 11 -21.70 1.56 -33.80
CA LYS A 11 -21.12 2.26 -32.65
C LYS A 11 -20.20 1.35 -31.80
N ILE A 12 -18.89 1.52 -31.88
CA ILE A 12 -17.92 0.80 -30.99
C ILE A 12 -17.62 1.61 -29.70
N VAL A 13 -17.88 2.93 -29.72
CA VAL A 13 -17.57 3.86 -28.62
C VAL A 13 -18.60 3.80 -27.47
N SER A 14 -19.83 3.31 -27.71
CA SER A 14 -20.89 3.27 -26.69
C SER A 14 -20.70 2.18 -25.63
N ASP A 15 -20.09 1.05 -25.97
CA ASP A 15 -20.12 -0.15 -25.14
C ASP A 15 -19.09 -0.11 -23.99
N LYS A 16 -17.94 0.53 -24.21
CA LYS A 16 -16.91 0.74 -23.16
C LYS A 16 -17.43 1.65 -22.03
N ASN A 17 -18.13 2.72 -22.38
CA ASN A 17 -18.72 3.65 -21.41
C ASN A 17 -19.83 2.97 -20.59
N LEU A 18 -20.59 2.07 -21.22
CA LEU A 18 -21.64 1.32 -20.56
C LEU A 18 -21.09 0.26 -19.58
N SER A 19 -20.01 -0.43 -19.95
CA SER A 19 -19.29 -1.35 -19.05
C SER A 19 -18.70 -0.61 -17.83
N LEU A 20 -18.07 0.54 -18.05
CA LEU A 20 -17.52 1.37 -16.98
C LEU A 20 -18.62 1.86 -16.02
N SER A 21 -19.75 2.30 -16.54
CA SER A 21 -20.91 2.72 -15.76
C SER A 21 -21.48 1.60 -14.88
N ARG A 22 -21.56 0.36 -15.40
CA ARG A 22 -21.99 -0.82 -14.62
C ARG A 22 -21.04 -1.15 -13.49
N LYS A 23 -19.74 -1.08 -13.75
CA LYS A 23 -18.69 -1.32 -12.75
C LYS A 23 -18.77 -0.32 -11.59
N ILE A 24 -18.89 0.97 -11.89
CA ILE A 24 -19.05 2.03 -10.88
C ILE A 24 -20.31 1.80 -10.03
N ARG A 25 -21.44 1.46 -10.67
CA ARG A 25 -22.68 1.16 -9.95
C ARG A 25 -22.56 -0.07 -9.05
N GLY A 26 -21.82 -1.09 -9.47
CA GLY A 26 -21.52 -2.26 -8.64
C GLY A 26 -20.73 -1.88 -7.39
N TYR A 27 -19.74 -1.00 -7.53
CA TYR A 27 -18.91 -0.54 -6.40
C TYR A 27 -19.72 0.31 -5.41
N ALA A 28 -20.64 1.12 -5.92
CA ALA A 28 -21.54 1.91 -5.09
C ALA A 28 -22.44 1.05 -4.17
N ILE A 29 -22.82 -0.17 -4.59
CA ILE A 29 -23.60 -1.08 -3.73
C ILE A 29 -22.80 -1.45 -2.48
N LEU A 30 -21.53 -1.83 -2.65
CA LEU A 30 -20.66 -2.16 -1.51
C LEU A 30 -20.35 -0.95 -0.64
N ALA A 31 -20.09 0.21 -1.25
CA ALA A 31 -19.77 1.45 -0.53
C ALA A 31 -20.92 1.94 0.37
N LYS A 32 -22.17 1.63 0.01
CA LYS A 32 -23.36 1.95 0.81
C LYS A 32 -23.49 1.09 2.08
N GLY A 33 -22.73 -0.02 2.18
CA GLY A 33 -22.81 -0.98 3.29
C GLY A 33 -23.71 -2.18 3.00
N ASP A 34 -24.29 -2.27 1.80
CA ASP A 34 -25.14 -3.35 1.36
C ASP A 34 -24.28 -4.57 0.94
N MET A 35 -23.84 -5.36 1.93
CA MET A 35 -22.87 -6.45 1.75
C MET A 35 -23.48 -7.74 1.14
N PRO A 36 -22.81 -8.38 0.17
CA PRO A 36 -23.16 -9.71 -0.32
C PRO A 36 -23.09 -10.78 0.78
N ILE A 37 -23.97 -11.78 0.66
CA ILE A 37 -24.00 -12.98 1.49
C ILE A 37 -23.54 -14.16 0.61
N ALA A 38 -22.46 -14.84 1.00
CA ALA A 38 -22.06 -16.09 0.36
C ALA A 38 -22.93 -17.23 0.89
N VAL A 39 -23.64 -17.91 -0.01
CA VAL A 39 -24.45 -19.09 0.31
C VAL A 39 -23.61 -20.36 0.15
N SER A 40 -22.73 -20.39 -0.84
CA SER A 40 -21.69 -21.40 -1.05
C SER A 40 -20.44 -20.75 -1.68
N GLU A 41 -19.43 -21.55 -2.02
CA GLU A 41 -18.20 -21.05 -2.67
C GLU A 41 -18.46 -20.39 -4.04
N GLU A 42 -19.51 -20.83 -4.75
CA GLU A 42 -19.83 -20.38 -6.11
C GLU A 42 -21.19 -19.69 -6.21
N GLU A 43 -21.93 -19.53 -5.10
CA GLU A 43 -23.25 -18.90 -5.07
C GLU A 43 -23.33 -17.75 -4.05
N PHE A 44 -23.79 -16.59 -4.53
CA PHE A 44 -23.85 -15.35 -3.76
C PHE A 44 -25.22 -14.68 -3.88
N LEU A 45 -25.68 -14.07 -2.79
CA LEU A 45 -26.85 -13.20 -2.75
C LEU A 45 -26.40 -11.76 -2.55
N ILE A 46 -26.81 -10.87 -3.46
CA ILE A 46 -26.48 -9.45 -3.37
C ILE A 46 -27.74 -8.58 -3.35
N PRO A 47 -27.85 -7.64 -2.41
CA PRO A 47 -28.95 -6.68 -2.36
C PRO A 47 -28.97 -5.75 -3.58
N SER A 48 -30.16 -5.34 -3.97
CA SER A 48 -30.38 -4.33 -4.99
C SER A 48 -30.00 -2.95 -4.47
N GLN A 49 -29.45 -2.11 -5.36
CA GLN A 49 -29.08 -0.74 -5.04
C GLN A 49 -30.27 0.16 -4.62
N SER A 50 -31.46 -0.14 -5.14
CA SER A 50 -32.64 0.75 -5.09
C SER A 50 -33.85 0.11 -4.43
N SER A 51 -33.79 -1.17 -4.08
CA SER A 51 -34.91 -1.92 -3.51
C SER A 51 -34.39 -2.96 -2.52
N ASP A 52 -35.27 -3.49 -1.69
CA ASP A 52 -34.94 -4.55 -0.73
C ASP A 52 -34.88 -5.96 -1.36
N LYS A 53 -34.95 -6.03 -2.69
CA LYS A 53 -34.83 -7.30 -3.44
C LYS A 53 -33.38 -7.75 -3.44
N LYS A 54 -33.14 -9.04 -3.27
CA LYS A 54 -31.82 -9.68 -3.42
C LYS A 54 -31.78 -10.46 -4.72
N TYR A 55 -30.62 -10.47 -5.38
CA TYR A 55 -30.39 -11.22 -6.62
C TYR A 55 -29.39 -12.35 -6.37
N LYS A 56 -29.68 -13.55 -6.90
CA LYS A 56 -28.70 -14.64 -6.92
C LYS A 56 -27.70 -14.44 -8.06
N VAL A 57 -26.43 -14.68 -7.73
CA VAL A 57 -25.30 -14.65 -8.66
C VAL A 57 -24.48 -15.91 -8.47
N THR A 58 -24.18 -16.59 -9.56
CA THR A 58 -23.43 -17.86 -9.55
C THR A 58 -22.21 -17.79 -10.46
N ASN A 59 -21.18 -18.59 -10.14
CA ASN A 59 -19.93 -18.67 -10.89
C ASN A 59 -19.47 -20.12 -11.14
N ILE A 60 -20.38 -20.99 -11.59
CA ILE A 60 -20.09 -22.43 -11.80
C ILE A 60 -19.41 -22.66 -13.16
N SER A 61 -19.94 -22.09 -14.24
CA SER A 61 -19.41 -22.22 -15.62
C SER A 61 -19.15 -20.85 -16.26
N GLY A 62 -19.14 -19.80 -15.44
CA GLY A 62 -19.13 -18.41 -15.83
C GLY A 62 -20.06 -17.58 -14.94
N TRP A 63 -19.88 -16.27 -14.95
CA TRP A 63 -20.67 -15.37 -14.12
C TRP A 63 -22.09 -15.24 -14.64
N ASN A 64 -23.06 -15.63 -13.81
CA ASN A 64 -24.48 -15.53 -14.11
C ASN A 64 -25.20 -14.76 -13.00
N CYS A 65 -26.20 -13.96 -13.37
CA CYS A 65 -27.02 -13.20 -12.42
C CYS A 65 -28.49 -13.22 -12.82
N GLU A 66 -29.38 -13.36 -11.83
CA GLU A 66 -30.83 -13.35 -12.03
C GLU A 66 -31.41 -11.98 -12.41
N CYS A 67 -30.60 -10.92 -12.45
CA CYS A 67 -31.12 -9.59 -12.74
C CYS A 67 -31.47 -9.40 -14.23
N GLN A 68 -32.49 -8.56 -14.48
CA GLN A 68 -32.93 -8.26 -15.84
C GLN A 68 -31.82 -7.69 -16.74
N ASP A 69 -30.88 -6.93 -16.18
CA ASP A 69 -29.74 -6.37 -16.95
C ASP A 69 -28.84 -7.48 -17.52
N PHE A 70 -28.63 -8.55 -16.76
CA PHE A 70 -27.87 -9.71 -17.23
C PHE A 70 -28.69 -10.56 -18.21
N GLN A 71 -29.96 -10.83 -17.91
CA GLN A 71 -30.85 -11.58 -18.80
C GLN A 71 -30.97 -10.95 -20.19
N ASN A 72 -30.97 -9.62 -20.27
CA ASN A 72 -31.13 -8.91 -21.55
C ASN A 72 -29.84 -8.81 -22.38
N ARG A 73 -28.66 -8.95 -21.76
CA ARG A 73 -27.37 -8.61 -22.39
C ARG A 73 -26.30 -9.68 -22.31
N HIS A 74 -26.47 -10.65 -21.41
CA HIS A 74 -25.53 -11.73 -21.12
C HIS A 74 -24.09 -11.24 -20.90
N SER A 75 -23.95 -10.08 -20.25
CA SER A 75 -22.68 -9.43 -19.93
C SER A 75 -22.65 -9.05 -18.45
N ASP A 76 -21.46 -8.98 -17.84
CA ASP A 76 -21.28 -8.58 -16.44
C ASP A 76 -22.15 -7.37 -16.05
N CYS A 77 -23.14 -7.63 -15.20
CA CYS A 77 -24.02 -6.61 -14.65
C CYS A 77 -23.36 -5.97 -13.42
N LYS A 78 -23.99 -4.92 -12.88
CA LYS A 78 -23.52 -4.27 -11.65
C LYS A 78 -23.38 -5.24 -10.46
N HIS A 79 -24.24 -6.25 -10.37
CA HIS A 79 -24.22 -7.24 -9.29
C HIS A 79 -23.02 -8.19 -9.40
N ILE A 80 -22.70 -8.64 -10.63
CA ILE A 80 -21.51 -9.43 -10.90
C ILE A 80 -20.24 -8.63 -10.59
N HIS A 81 -20.17 -7.36 -10.99
CA HIS A 81 -19.04 -6.50 -10.66
C HIS A 81 -18.87 -6.25 -9.16
N ALA A 82 -19.97 -6.10 -8.43
CA ALA A 82 -19.96 -5.96 -6.98
C ALA A 82 -19.42 -7.23 -6.30
N ILE A 83 -19.89 -8.42 -6.69
CA ILE A 83 -19.39 -9.68 -6.11
C ILE A 83 -17.92 -9.93 -6.47
N LYS A 84 -17.51 -9.66 -7.71
CA LYS A 84 -16.09 -9.73 -8.10
C LYS A 84 -15.21 -8.84 -7.22
N LEU A 85 -15.66 -7.62 -6.90
CA LEU A 85 -14.93 -6.74 -5.99
C LEU A 85 -14.95 -7.27 -4.56
N TRP A 86 -16.10 -7.74 -4.08
CA TRP A 86 -16.25 -8.30 -2.73
C TRP A 86 -15.36 -9.52 -2.50
N ILE A 87 -15.28 -10.45 -3.46
CA ILE A 87 -14.34 -11.58 -3.42
C ILE A 87 -12.90 -11.07 -3.41
N LYS A 88 -12.55 -10.11 -4.28
CA LYS A 88 -11.19 -9.53 -4.30
C LYS A 88 -10.79 -8.87 -2.98
N LEU A 89 -11.71 -8.18 -2.31
CA LEU A 89 -11.46 -7.55 -1.02
C LEU A 89 -11.33 -8.55 0.14
N ARG A 90 -11.94 -9.74 0.00
CA ARG A 90 -11.96 -10.80 1.04
C ARG A 90 -10.96 -11.91 0.82
N ALA A 91 -10.51 -12.11 -0.41
CA ALA A 91 -9.25 -12.78 -0.66
C ALA A 91 -8.24 -12.03 0.18
N LYS A 92 -7.79 -12.64 1.29
CA LYS A 92 -6.73 -12.07 2.13
C LYS A 92 -5.69 -11.55 1.15
N PRO A 93 -5.33 -10.26 1.18
CA PRO A 93 -4.09 -9.91 0.53
C PRO A 93 -3.07 -10.79 1.24
N GLU A 94 -2.51 -11.78 0.52
CA GLU A 94 -1.08 -11.99 0.63
C GLU A 94 -0.53 -10.58 0.67
N ILE A 95 0.09 -10.22 1.78
CA ILE A 95 0.64 -8.90 1.99
C ILE A 95 1.55 -8.68 0.80
N GLU A 96 1.02 -8.05 -0.26
CA GLU A 96 1.78 -7.40 -1.28
C GLU A 96 2.58 -6.44 -0.44
N GLU A 97 3.87 -6.77 -0.29
CA GLU A 97 4.83 -5.84 0.23
C GLU A 97 4.45 -4.51 -0.40
N LEU A 98 4.22 -3.48 0.42
CA LEU A 98 4.18 -2.12 -0.09
C LEU A 98 5.53 -1.90 -0.77
N GLU A 99 5.63 -2.30 -2.03
CA GLU A 99 6.62 -1.87 -2.97
C GLU A 99 6.31 -0.39 -3.09
N ILE A 100 6.99 0.39 -2.25
CA ILE A 100 7.17 1.80 -2.48
C ILE A 100 7.93 1.83 -3.82
N ASP A 101 7.16 1.84 -4.90
CA ASP A 101 7.61 1.93 -6.27
C ASP A 101 8.09 3.37 -6.50
N THR A 102 9.25 3.67 -5.91
CA THR A 102 9.97 4.93 -6.12
C THR A 102 11.44 4.61 -6.29
N ASN A 103 11.77 3.80 -7.29
CA ASN A 103 13.08 3.88 -7.90
C ASN A 103 12.89 3.98 -9.41
N GLU A 104 12.53 5.18 -9.89
CA GLU A 104 13.05 5.56 -11.19
C GLU A 104 14.56 5.39 -11.08
N GLU A 105 15.12 4.35 -11.71
CA GLU A 105 16.55 4.05 -11.68
C GLU A 105 17.30 5.20 -12.36
N LYS A 106 17.57 6.26 -11.59
CA LYS A 106 18.21 7.51 -12.00
C LYS A 106 19.55 7.67 -11.29
N CYS A 107 20.49 8.31 -11.96
CA CYS A 107 21.81 8.53 -11.40
C CYS A 107 21.71 9.51 -10.23
N ILE A 108 22.16 9.11 -9.04
CA ILE A 108 22.14 9.96 -7.84
C ILE A 108 23.07 11.19 -7.95
N CYS A 109 23.90 11.27 -8.99
CA CYS A 109 24.84 12.38 -9.19
C CYS A 109 24.40 13.37 -10.29
N CYS A 110 23.81 12.89 -11.39
CA CYS A 110 23.44 13.73 -12.53
C CYS A 110 21.99 13.53 -13.02
N ASN A 111 21.20 12.72 -12.30
CA ASN A 111 19.81 12.38 -12.61
C ASN A 111 19.56 11.72 -13.98
N SER A 112 20.62 11.26 -14.65
CA SER A 112 20.53 10.53 -15.91
C SER A 112 19.87 9.16 -15.75
N LEU A 113 19.08 8.77 -16.74
CA LEU A 113 18.49 7.43 -16.91
C LEU A 113 19.47 6.41 -17.53
N ASN A 114 20.61 6.88 -18.05
CA ASN A 114 21.62 6.02 -18.69
C ASN A 114 22.48 5.32 -17.64
N ILE A 115 21.92 4.32 -16.99
CA ILE A 115 22.58 3.56 -15.92
C ILE A 115 22.70 2.10 -16.32
N VAL A 116 23.83 1.49 -15.97
CA VAL A 116 24.07 0.05 -16.17
C VAL A 116 24.46 -0.62 -14.87
N LYS A 117 24.02 -1.87 -14.70
CA LYS A 117 24.48 -2.75 -13.62
C LYS A 117 25.98 -3.00 -13.79
N ASN A 118 26.77 -2.75 -12.74
CA ASN A 118 28.23 -2.85 -12.76
C ASN A 118 28.75 -3.41 -11.43
N GLY A 119 28.69 -4.74 -11.31
CA GLY A 119 29.15 -5.49 -10.14
C GLY A 119 28.19 -5.44 -8.95
N SER A 120 28.63 -6.02 -7.84
CA SER A 120 27.87 -6.09 -6.60
C SER A 120 28.73 -5.65 -5.41
N ARG A 121 28.07 -5.26 -4.31
CA ARG A 121 28.70 -4.95 -3.03
C ARG A 121 28.14 -5.91 -1.99
N LYS A 122 28.98 -6.82 -1.50
CA LYS A 122 28.62 -7.69 -0.38
C LYS A 122 28.51 -6.86 0.90
N THR A 123 27.35 -6.94 1.55
CA THR A 123 27.16 -6.42 2.91
C THR A 123 27.01 -7.59 3.89
N ALA A 124 26.87 -7.31 5.18
CA ALA A 124 26.66 -8.34 6.19
C ALA A 124 25.31 -9.07 6.04
N ILE A 125 24.32 -8.44 5.38
CA ILE A 125 22.95 -8.96 5.24
C ILE A 125 22.72 -9.45 3.82
N GLU A 126 23.02 -8.61 2.84
CA GLU A 126 22.67 -8.87 1.44
C GLU A 126 23.77 -8.41 0.47
N ASN A 127 23.73 -8.95 -0.74
CA ASN A 127 24.53 -8.46 -1.85
C ASN A 127 23.79 -7.32 -2.54
N LYS A 128 24.27 -6.08 -2.40
CA LYS A 128 23.66 -4.91 -3.02
C LYS A 128 24.16 -4.74 -4.45
N GLN A 129 23.25 -4.52 -5.39
CA GLN A 129 23.59 -4.23 -6.79
C GLN A 129 24.31 -2.88 -6.89
N ARG A 130 25.46 -2.84 -7.59
CA ARG A 130 26.13 -1.58 -7.93
C ARG A 130 25.76 -1.17 -9.34
N PHE A 131 25.61 0.11 -9.54
CA PHE A 131 25.28 0.73 -10.80
C PHE A 131 26.40 1.69 -11.23
N LYS A 132 26.61 1.85 -12.53
CA LYS A 132 27.48 2.86 -13.13
C LYS A 132 26.63 3.71 -14.09
N CYS A 133 26.68 5.03 -13.93
CA CYS A 133 26.09 5.93 -14.93
C CYS A 133 27.01 6.05 -16.14
N LYS A 134 26.48 6.02 -17.36
CA LYS A 134 27.26 6.21 -18.60
C LYS A 134 27.63 7.68 -18.81
N ASP A 135 26.77 8.61 -18.41
CA ASP A 135 26.98 10.04 -18.67
C ASP A 135 28.03 10.65 -17.71
N CYS A 136 27.93 10.37 -16.41
CA CYS A 136 28.90 10.90 -15.42
C CYS A 136 29.98 9.89 -14.99
N SER A 137 29.94 8.66 -15.49
CA SER A 137 30.88 7.57 -15.15
C SER A 137 30.99 7.17 -13.68
N LYS A 138 30.21 7.77 -12.77
CA LYS A 138 30.21 7.48 -11.33
C LYS A 138 29.50 6.15 -11.02
N ARG A 139 30.00 5.47 -9.98
CA ARG A 139 29.43 4.22 -9.45
C ARG A 139 28.66 4.48 -8.16
N PHE A 140 27.48 3.90 -8.02
CA PHE A 140 26.63 4.07 -6.84
C PHE A 140 25.76 2.83 -6.58
N VAL A 141 25.02 2.83 -5.47
CA VAL A 141 24.01 1.82 -5.13
C VAL A 141 22.71 2.58 -4.93
N LEU A 142 21.63 2.10 -5.56
CA LEU A 142 20.28 2.62 -5.34
C LEU A 142 19.77 2.01 -4.04
N ASP A 143 19.94 2.75 -2.96
CA ASP A 143 19.46 2.38 -1.62
C ASP A 143 18.88 3.63 -0.96
N PRO A 144 17.61 3.63 -0.52
CA PRO A 144 17.00 4.77 0.16
C PRO A 144 17.78 5.13 1.44
N VAL A 145 18.39 4.14 2.08
CA VAL A 145 19.08 4.31 3.37
C VAL A 145 20.59 4.23 3.20
N LYS A 146 21.23 5.39 3.05
CA LYS A 146 22.67 5.49 2.84
C LYS A 146 23.46 5.39 4.15
N ARG A 147 24.61 4.73 4.07
CA ARG A 147 25.66 4.66 5.12
C ARG A 147 25.19 4.08 6.46
N ILE A 148 24.26 3.13 6.43
CA ILE A 148 23.79 2.40 7.61
C ILE A 148 24.20 0.92 7.52
N LYS A 149 24.53 0.33 8.68
CA LYS A 149 24.81 -1.10 8.82
C LYS A 149 23.47 -1.85 8.91
N GLY A 150 22.82 -2.04 7.77
CA GLY A 150 21.44 -2.51 7.72
C GLY A 150 20.81 -2.36 6.33
N ASN A 151 19.55 -2.78 6.23
CA ASN A 151 18.61 -2.36 5.20
C ASN A 151 17.58 -1.40 5.86
N GLY A 152 16.89 -0.57 5.07
CA GLY A 152 15.77 0.25 5.54
C GLY A 152 14.74 -0.56 6.34
N LYS A 153 14.41 -1.79 5.92
CA LYS A 153 13.50 -2.69 6.67
C LYS A 153 13.96 -2.89 8.14
N ILE A 154 15.26 -3.09 8.37
CA ILE A 154 15.84 -3.30 9.72
C ILE A 154 15.78 -2.03 10.55
N VAL A 155 16.04 -0.87 9.93
CA VAL A 155 15.98 0.41 10.63
C VAL A 155 14.55 0.73 11.06
N THR A 156 13.57 0.47 10.20
CA THR A 156 12.14 0.61 10.52
C THR A 156 11.73 -0.32 11.66
N LEU A 157 12.17 -1.58 11.62
CA LEU A 157 11.92 -2.53 12.71
C LEU A 157 12.54 -2.04 14.04
N ALA A 158 13.79 -1.56 14.01
CA ALA A 158 14.45 -1.04 15.21
C ALA A 158 13.70 0.16 15.80
N MET A 159 13.11 1.00 14.94
CA MET A 159 12.26 2.11 15.36
C MET A 159 10.96 1.64 15.99
N ASP A 160 10.25 0.72 15.34
CA ASP A 160 9.01 0.14 15.86
C ASP A 160 9.22 -0.49 17.24
N LEU A 161 10.27 -1.29 17.41
CA LEU A 161 10.61 -1.89 18.70
C LEU A 161 10.95 -0.84 19.78
N TYR A 162 11.61 0.26 19.41
CA TYR A 162 11.88 1.36 20.34
C TYR A 162 10.60 2.04 20.81
N PHE A 163 9.67 2.35 19.89
CA PHE A 163 8.39 2.97 20.26
C PHE A 163 7.46 2.03 21.04
N LYS A 164 7.64 0.71 20.90
CA LYS A 164 7.01 -0.31 21.76
C LYS A 164 7.61 -0.40 23.16
N GLY A 165 8.70 0.32 23.43
CA GLY A 165 9.31 0.42 24.75
C GLY A 165 10.45 -0.56 25.03
N LEU A 166 10.98 -1.26 24.03
CA LEU A 166 12.14 -2.14 24.23
C LEU A 166 13.41 -1.33 24.51
N SER A 167 14.30 -1.88 25.34
CA SER A 167 15.60 -1.24 25.56
C SER A 167 16.49 -1.38 24.32
N LEU A 168 17.44 -0.46 24.15
CA LEU A 168 18.39 -0.50 23.01
C LEU A 168 19.21 -1.80 22.96
N ARG A 169 19.42 -2.44 24.11
CA ARG A 169 20.12 -3.73 24.20
C ARG A 169 19.22 -4.88 23.76
N ASP A 170 17.94 -4.87 24.13
CA ASP A 170 16.97 -5.88 23.69
C ASP A 170 16.75 -5.80 22.19
N ILE A 171 16.69 -4.57 21.63
CA ILE A 171 16.62 -4.38 20.18
C ILE A 171 17.88 -4.95 19.51
N SER A 172 19.06 -4.67 20.07
CA SER A 172 20.33 -5.23 19.56
C SER A 172 20.33 -6.76 19.56
N ASP A 173 19.81 -7.37 20.63
CA ASP A 173 19.72 -8.83 20.73
C ASP A 173 18.71 -9.40 19.73
N THR A 174 17.54 -8.78 19.61
CA THR A 174 16.51 -9.13 18.61
C THR A 174 17.08 -9.10 17.19
N LEU A 175 17.84 -8.06 16.84
CA LEU A 175 18.48 -7.96 15.52
C LEU A 175 19.53 -9.06 15.29
N TYR A 176 20.21 -9.48 16.35
CA TYR A 176 21.16 -10.59 16.25
C TYR A 176 20.44 -11.94 16.11
N GLN A 177 19.39 -12.19 16.88
CA GLN A 177 18.66 -13.46 16.88
C GLN A 177 17.94 -13.73 15.55
N PHE A 178 17.22 -12.75 15.02
CA PHE A 178 16.38 -12.95 13.82
C PHE A 178 17.12 -12.68 12.51
N TYR A 179 18.09 -11.76 12.50
CA TYR A 179 18.76 -11.32 11.27
C TYR A 179 20.27 -11.59 11.26
N ASN A 180 20.79 -12.26 12.29
CA ASN A 180 22.24 -12.48 12.49
C ASN A 180 23.07 -11.19 12.37
N LEU A 181 22.46 -10.04 12.68
CA LEU A 181 23.08 -8.73 12.52
C LEU A 181 23.60 -8.21 13.87
N ARG A 182 24.91 -8.34 14.08
CA ARG A 182 25.56 -7.74 15.25
C ARG A 182 25.72 -6.22 15.09
N VAL A 183 24.93 -5.49 15.84
CA VAL A 183 24.93 -4.03 15.94
C VAL A 183 25.19 -3.65 17.40
N HIS A 184 26.00 -2.62 17.65
CA HIS A 184 26.15 -2.12 19.02
C HIS A 184 24.93 -1.26 19.39
N PHE A 185 24.45 -1.30 20.63
CA PHE A 185 23.26 -0.55 21.08
C PHE A 185 23.35 0.96 20.78
N ASP A 186 24.55 1.57 20.85
CA ASP A 186 24.74 2.98 20.49
C ASP A 186 24.51 3.26 18.99
N THR A 187 24.75 2.28 18.11
CA THR A 187 24.43 2.43 16.69
C THR A 187 22.91 2.50 16.48
N ILE A 188 22.14 1.69 17.24
CA ILE A 188 20.67 1.72 17.23
C ILE A 188 20.18 3.08 17.76
N ARG A 189 20.77 3.58 18.86
CA ARG A 189 20.49 4.93 19.37
C ARG A 189 20.69 6.01 18.31
N ARG A 190 21.80 5.96 17.56
CA ARG A 190 22.08 6.91 16.46
C ARG A 190 21.04 6.81 15.35
N TRP A 191 20.56 5.61 15.02
CA TRP A 191 19.47 5.44 14.06
C TRP A 191 18.20 6.11 14.58
N ILE A 192 17.82 5.80 15.81
CA ILE A 192 16.63 6.38 16.46
C ILE A 192 16.71 7.91 16.43
N SER A 193 17.79 8.49 16.96
CA SER A 193 17.97 9.95 16.98
C SER A 193 17.92 10.60 15.60
N LYS A 194 18.51 9.96 14.58
CA LYS A 194 18.52 10.50 13.22
C LYS A 194 17.12 10.56 12.63
N TYR A 195 16.35 9.47 12.73
CA TYR A 195 15.04 9.41 12.07
C TYR A 195 13.94 10.07 12.91
N THR A 196 14.03 10.11 14.25
CA THR A 196 13.12 10.95 15.05
C THR A 196 13.27 12.43 14.69
N GLN A 197 14.49 12.89 14.40
CA GLN A 197 14.70 14.26 13.93
C GLN A 197 14.05 14.52 12.57
N ILE A 198 14.15 13.56 11.63
CA ILE A 198 13.49 13.66 10.32
C ILE A 198 11.96 13.69 10.49
N MET A 199 11.40 12.78 11.29
CA MET A 199 9.96 12.74 11.58
C MET A 199 9.49 14.04 12.26
N GLY A 200 10.26 14.55 13.22
CA GLY A 200 9.94 15.80 13.92
C GLY A 200 10.00 17.04 13.01
N ASN A 201 10.82 17.03 11.96
CA ASN A 201 10.78 18.10 10.96
C ASN A 201 9.54 17.97 10.07
N TYR A 202 9.18 16.75 9.67
CA TYR A 202 7.99 16.49 8.87
C TYR A 202 6.69 16.86 9.61
N THR A 203 6.58 16.53 10.89
CA THR A 203 5.38 16.83 11.68
C THR A 203 5.18 18.32 11.95
N LYS A 204 6.24 19.14 11.91
CA LYS A 204 6.12 20.60 12.07
C LYS A 204 5.37 21.26 10.91
N ASP A 205 5.49 20.71 9.71
CA ASP A 205 4.83 21.25 8.52
C ASP A 205 3.34 20.83 8.48
N PHE A 206 2.94 19.87 9.32
CA PHE A 206 1.58 19.34 9.35
C PHE A 206 0.66 20.25 10.18
N LYS A 207 -0.20 21.02 9.51
CA LYS A 207 -1.27 21.79 10.16
C LYS A 207 -2.57 20.98 10.12
N SER A 208 -2.94 20.37 11.25
CA SER A 208 -4.25 19.73 11.41
C SER A 208 -5.32 20.74 11.79
N GLU A 209 -6.56 20.48 11.40
CA GLU A 209 -7.74 21.15 11.98
C GLU A 209 -7.91 20.62 13.40
N LEU A 210 -7.88 21.52 14.39
CA LEU A 210 -7.92 21.19 15.82
C LEU A 210 -9.31 21.51 16.37
N SER A 211 -9.73 20.79 17.41
CA SER A 211 -10.95 21.08 18.16
C SER A 211 -10.68 22.18 19.20
N ASP A 212 -11.74 22.87 19.64
CA ASP A 212 -11.65 23.89 20.70
C ASP A 212 -11.32 23.28 22.08
N LYS A 213 -11.48 21.96 22.26
CA LYS A 213 -11.22 21.26 23.53
C LYS A 213 -9.92 20.49 23.50
N TRP A 214 -9.08 20.73 24.51
CA TRP A 214 -7.78 20.10 24.70
C TRP A 214 -7.75 19.30 26.00
N HIS A 215 -7.18 18.11 25.94
CA HIS A 215 -6.89 17.29 27.11
C HIS A 215 -5.38 17.28 27.30
N VAL A 216 -4.91 17.70 28.47
CA VAL A 216 -3.50 17.72 28.81
C VAL A 216 -3.27 16.75 29.96
N ASP A 217 -2.29 15.86 29.81
CA ASP A 217 -1.86 14.92 30.84
C ASP A 217 -0.43 15.24 31.31
N GLU A 218 -0.21 15.11 32.61
CA GLU A 218 1.05 15.41 33.29
C GLU A 218 1.74 14.12 33.72
N GLN A 219 2.96 13.89 33.24
CA GLN A 219 3.75 12.73 33.60
C GLN A 219 5.11 13.16 34.17
N MET A 220 5.45 12.65 35.36
CA MET A 220 6.75 12.90 35.98
C MET A 220 7.74 11.78 35.61
N ILE A 221 8.85 12.15 34.97
CA ILE A 221 9.88 11.22 34.52
C ILE A 221 11.17 11.52 35.27
N LYS A 222 11.76 10.49 35.88
CA LYS A 222 13.08 10.61 36.53
C LYS A 222 14.19 10.59 35.48
N SER A 223 14.94 11.69 35.36
CA SER A 223 16.09 11.79 34.47
C SER A 223 17.36 12.02 35.27
N LYS A 224 18.25 11.01 35.29
CA LYS A 224 19.45 10.99 36.13
C LYS A 224 19.12 11.21 37.62
N LYS A 225 19.30 12.43 38.13
CA LYS A 225 19.08 12.81 39.54
C LYS A 225 17.83 13.65 39.75
N ASP A 226 17.29 14.26 38.70
CA ASP A 226 16.19 15.20 38.79
C ASP A 226 14.91 14.61 38.19
N TYR A 227 13.76 15.07 38.69
CA TYR A 227 12.47 14.76 38.12
C TYR A 227 12.10 15.83 37.10
N ILE A 228 11.68 15.40 35.91
CA ILE A 228 11.27 16.27 34.81
C ILE A 228 9.79 16.01 34.55
N TRP A 229 9.02 17.09 34.42
CA TRP A 229 7.63 17.02 34.02
C TRP A 229 7.51 16.97 32.49
N CYS A 230 6.79 15.98 31.99
CA CYS A 230 6.43 15.81 30.59
C CYS A 230 4.93 16.10 30.44
N TRP A 231 4.62 17.06 29.59
CA TRP A 231 3.25 17.48 29.30
C TRP A 231 2.84 16.85 27.97
N ASN A 232 1.89 15.93 28.00
CA ASN A 232 1.30 15.34 26.80
C ASN A 232 0.01 16.12 26.51
N VAL A 233 -0.02 16.81 25.37
CA VAL A 233 -1.12 17.69 24.92
C VAL A 233 -1.84 17.04 23.75
#